data_AF-A0A2G6GQI2-F1
#
_entry.id   AF-A0A2G6GQI2-F1
#
_cell.length_a   1.000
_cell.length_b   1.000
_cell.length_c   1.000
_cell.angle_alpha   90.00
_cell.angle_beta   90.00
_cell.angle_gamma   90.00
#
_symmetry.space_group_name_H-M   'P 1'
#
loop_
_entity.id
_entity.type
_entity.pdbx_description
1 polymer ?
#
loop_
_entity_poly.entity_id
_entity_poly.type
_entity_poly.pdbx_seq_one_letter_code
_entity_poly.pdbx_strand_id
1 'polypeptide(L)'
;MGAVEMDMFAKASKPIRYPWWKRWWRIYRFLRRQKRKRKQEERRKKQEKKDKQKAASQWRKKVRRRARRMAFKRWLRPKRKSAEEKAEAKRLKRIEKKARRRKRAILLKAIFNPKPKPAVVDYKKLEREILRQKEQAFLIYKRRRLRRFVFKRYRQIIWDWLRGKGLPPKRVTHKKRPNVLIQVLGKDNLVIMLNSLMAFLIAHYFITISSRMATSTAALLFDIQSILYNANVTYILEDGAWTSDAIKTIFSAGPVIALILALVSALIFSQVYKERGVLKLVLLWMVFIGLNNMVMGVLVGSLMGQNVGYVIMYSYFMDTDKMIVAIAMLALALLLGYISTRVWIHTANSYYTCSLSQNRLQFVIAQVLLPFLIGNGIIFLVTLPDFNLFDMVLNISLFAFLLPVLVTAKQQPDLHFEVEEEVNIRWRYKMFIFALVFIAAIRYALHIGIRFPLQL
;
A
#
# COMPACT_ATOMS: atom_id res chain seq x y z
N MET A 1 42.01 20.76 25.69
CA MET A 1 40.61 21.20 25.47
C MET A 1 39.64 20.17 26.07
N GLY A 2 39.44 20.17 27.40
CA GLY A 2 38.69 19.08 28.05
C GLY A 2 38.21 19.33 29.49
N ALA A 3 37.89 20.57 29.88
CA ALA A 3 37.52 20.85 31.28
C ALA A 3 36.36 21.86 31.49
N VAL A 4 35.65 22.31 30.45
CA VAL A 4 34.70 23.45 30.59
C VAL A 4 33.21 23.06 30.55
N GLU A 5 32.84 21.80 30.28
CA GLU A 5 31.41 21.44 30.11
C GLU A 5 30.69 20.81 31.32
N MET A 6 31.36 20.58 32.47
CA MET A 6 30.70 19.93 33.62
C MET A 6 29.96 20.86 34.59
N ASP A 7 30.14 22.18 34.54
CA ASP A 7 29.59 23.09 35.57
C ASP A 7 28.16 23.60 35.31
N MET A 8 27.57 23.33 34.15
CA MET A 8 26.21 23.82 33.84
C MET A 8 25.07 22.97 34.42
N PHE A 9 25.35 21.83 35.07
CA PHE A 9 24.31 20.97 35.66
C PHE A 9 24.21 21.02 37.19
N ALA A 10 25.05 21.81 37.87
CA ALA A 10 25.09 21.90 39.33
C ALA A 10 24.27 23.06 39.94
N LYS A 11 23.40 23.74 39.18
CA LYS A 11 22.38 24.62 39.78
C LYS A 11 21.27 23.77 40.39
N ALA A 12 21.54 23.27 41.60
CA ALA A 12 20.56 22.64 42.47
C ALA A 12 19.37 23.60 42.65
N SER A 13 18.30 23.34 41.90
CA SER A 13 17.06 24.09 41.98
C SER A 13 16.57 24.08 43.42
N LYS A 14 16.58 25.23 44.09
CA LYS A 14 16.09 25.37 45.47
C LYS A 14 14.74 24.67 45.58
N PRO A 15 14.53 23.77 46.56
CA PRO A 15 13.31 22.98 46.66
C PRO A 15 12.13 23.94 46.83
N ILE A 16 11.31 24.07 45.79
CA ILE A 16 10.15 24.95 45.79
C ILE A 16 9.19 24.44 46.89
N ARG A 17 9.20 25.11 48.04
CA ARG A 17 8.29 24.83 49.17
C ARG A 17 6.90 25.32 48.80
N TYR A 18 6.14 24.46 48.12
CA TYR A 18 4.71 24.71 47.96
C TYR A 18 3.99 24.59 49.32
N PRO A 19 3.09 25.52 49.65
CA PRO A 19 2.15 25.38 50.76
C PRO A 19 1.42 24.04 50.69
N TRP A 20 1.19 23.41 51.83
CA TRP A 20 0.63 22.06 51.94
C TRP A 20 -0.72 21.90 51.21
N TRP A 21 -1.57 22.93 51.20
CA TRP A 21 -2.84 22.94 50.49
C TRP A 21 -2.70 22.91 48.95
N LYS A 22 -1.70 23.60 48.37
CA LYS A 22 -1.41 23.54 46.91
C LYS A 22 -0.94 22.14 46.50
N ARG A 23 -0.24 21.41 47.38
CA ARG A 23 0.15 20.00 47.16
C ARG A 23 -1.07 19.09 47.11
N TRP A 24 -1.97 19.21 48.09
CA TRP A 24 -3.24 18.47 48.13
C TRP A 24 -4.11 18.72 46.90
N TRP A 25 -4.22 19.98 46.48
CA TRP A 25 -5.05 20.33 45.33
C TRP A 25 -4.51 19.79 44.00
N ARG A 26 -3.18 19.69 43.86
CA ARG A 26 -2.52 19.07 42.69
C ARG A 26 -2.77 17.56 42.65
N ILE A 27 -2.74 16.89 43.80
CA ILE A 27 -3.09 15.46 43.94
C ILE A 27 -4.56 15.24 43.57
N TYR A 28 -5.46 16.06 44.11
CA TYR A 28 -6.88 16.00 43.77
C TYR A 28 -7.14 16.17 42.27
N ARG A 29 -6.53 17.19 41.62
CA ARG A 29 -6.61 17.37 40.16
C ARG A 29 -6.07 16.17 39.39
N PHE A 30 -4.95 15.58 39.81
CA PHE A 30 -4.35 14.42 39.17
C PHE A 30 -5.29 13.20 39.24
N LEU A 31 -5.85 12.92 40.43
CA LEU A 31 -6.81 11.84 40.64
C LEU A 31 -8.10 12.06 39.83
N ARG A 32 -8.62 13.30 39.77
CA ARG A 32 -9.79 13.67 38.95
C ARG A 32 -9.53 13.47 37.45
N ARG A 33 -8.35 13.84 36.95
CA ARG A 33 -7.93 13.59 35.55
C ARG A 33 -7.82 12.10 35.24
N GLN A 34 -7.26 11.30 36.15
CA GLN A 34 -7.18 9.84 36.01
C GLN A 34 -8.57 9.18 35.97
N LYS A 35 -9.50 9.63 36.83
CA LYS A 35 -10.90 9.16 36.83
C LYS A 35 -11.61 9.47 35.51
N ARG A 36 -11.39 10.66 34.92
CA ARG A 36 -11.92 11.04 33.59
C ARG A 36 -11.35 10.15 32.47
N LYS A 37 -10.05 9.90 32.45
CA LYS A 37 -9.41 9.00 31.47
C LYS A 37 -9.98 7.58 31.52
N ARG A 38 -10.16 7.02 32.74
CA ARG A 38 -10.78 5.69 32.91
C ARG A 38 -12.21 5.64 32.37
N LYS A 39 -13.05 6.65 32.65
CA LYS A 39 -14.41 6.74 32.09
C LYS A 39 -14.40 6.82 30.55
N GLN A 40 -13.45 7.55 29.94
CA GLN A 40 -13.32 7.62 28.48
C GLN A 40 -12.87 6.28 27.87
N GLU A 41 -11.92 5.58 28.50
CA GLU A 41 -11.51 4.25 28.07
C GLU A 41 -12.64 3.22 28.17
N GLU A 42 -13.44 3.26 29.24
CA GLU A 42 -14.63 2.40 29.38
C GLU A 42 -15.68 2.68 28.31
N ARG A 43 -15.93 3.96 27.99
CA ARG A 43 -16.82 4.34 26.87
C ARG A 43 -16.29 3.82 25.53
N ARG A 44 -14.99 3.98 25.25
CA ARG A 44 -14.34 3.45 24.04
C ARG A 44 -14.47 1.92 23.94
N LYS A 45 -14.21 1.20 25.04
CA LYS A 45 -14.36 -0.27 25.07
C LYS A 45 -15.82 -0.72 24.88
N LYS A 46 -16.80 0.02 25.41
CA LYS A 46 -18.23 -0.25 25.17
C LYS A 46 -18.60 0.01 23.71
N GLN A 47 -18.10 1.08 23.10
CA GLN A 47 -18.28 1.39 21.68
C GLN A 47 -17.71 0.28 20.79
N GLU A 48 -16.45 -0.09 21.02
CA GLU A 48 -15.75 -1.12 20.25
C GLU A 48 -16.44 -2.50 20.33
N LYS A 49 -17.00 -2.85 21.50
CA LYS A 49 -17.83 -4.06 21.64
C LYS A 49 -19.11 -3.99 20.83
N LYS A 50 -19.81 -2.84 20.83
CA LYS A 50 -21.02 -2.63 20.01
C LYS A 50 -20.68 -2.71 18.52
N ASP A 51 -19.58 -2.13 18.09
CA ASP A 51 -19.15 -2.12 16.68
C ASP A 51 -18.75 -3.53 16.22
N LYS A 52 -18.02 -4.29 17.04
CA LYS A 52 -17.71 -5.71 16.78
C LYS A 52 -18.98 -6.57 16.67
N GLN A 53 -19.98 -6.34 17.54
CA GLN A 53 -21.27 -7.05 17.45
C GLN A 53 -22.05 -6.67 16.17
N LYS A 54 -22.06 -5.38 15.79
CA LYS A 54 -22.67 -4.92 14.54
C LYS A 54 -21.99 -5.54 13.32
N ALA A 55 -20.66 -5.52 13.26
CA ALA A 55 -19.88 -6.14 12.18
C ALA A 55 -20.14 -7.65 12.06
N ALA A 56 -20.17 -8.37 13.20
CA ALA A 56 -20.48 -9.80 13.22
C ALA A 56 -21.91 -10.09 12.71
N SER A 57 -22.90 -9.27 13.08
CA SER A 57 -24.27 -9.44 12.59
C SER A 57 -24.40 -9.15 11.10
N GLN A 58 -23.72 -8.13 10.58
CA GLN A 58 -23.67 -7.83 9.14
C GLN A 58 -22.98 -8.94 8.35
N TRP A 59 -21.88 -9.51 8.86
CA TRP A 59 -21.20 -10.65 8.24
C TRP A 59 -22.11 -11.88 8.16
N ARG A 60 -22.82 -12.22 9.24
CA ARG A 60 -23.82 -13.31 9.24
C ARG A 60 -24.92 -13.09 8.19
N LYS A 61 -25.40 -11.85 8.02
CA LYS A 61 -26.36 -11.50 6.96
C LYS A 61 -25.77 -11.70 5.56
N LYS A 62 -24.51 -11.30 5.32
CA LYS A 62 -23.82 -11.49 4.02
C LYS A 62 -23.62 -12.98 3.70
N VAL A 63 -23.22 -13.79 4.66
CA VAL A 63 -23.05 -15.25 4.48
C VAL A 63 -24.39 -15.92 4.14
N ARG A 64 -25.47 -15.59 4.86
CA ARG A 64 -26.82 -16.10 4.55
C ARG A 64 -27.28 -15.72 3.13
N ARG A 65 -27.01 -14.49 2.68
CA ARG A 65 -27.32 -14.04 1.30
C ARG A 65 -26.53 -14.81 0.24
N ARG A 66 -25.23 -15.05 0.48
CA ARG A 66 -24.39 -15.88 -0.42
C ARG A 66 -24.88 -17.31 -0.50
N ALA A 67 -25.21 -17.93 0.64
CA ALA A 67 -25.77 -19.29 0.67
C ALA A 67 -27.08 -19.40 -0.11
N ARG A 68 -28.00 -18.43 0.05
CA ARG A 68 -29.25 -18.36 -0.73
C ARG A 68 -28.99 -18.20 -2.23
N ARG A 69 -28.07 -17.33 -2.64
CA ARG A 69 -27.69 -17.15 -4.06
C ARG A 69 -27.09 -18.42 -4.67
N MET A 70 -26.24 -19.13 -3.93
CA MET A 70 -25.65 -20.40 -4.39
C MET A 70 -26.70 -21.50 -4.52
N ALA A 71 -27.65 -21.59 -3.58
CA ALA A 71 -28.78 -22.52 -3.67
C ALA A 71 -29.66 -22.20 -4.89
N PHE A 72 -29.96 -20.92 -5.12
CA PHE A 72 -30.76 -20.47 -6.26
C PHE A 72 -30.07 -20.73 -7.60
N LYS A 73 -28.76 -20.46 -7.71
CA LYS A 73 -27.97 -20.80 -8.93
C LYS A 73 -27.90 -22.30 -9.19
N ARG A 74 -27.86 -23.15 -8.14
CA ARG A 74 -27.95 -24.60 -8.29
C ARG A 74 -29.32 -25.06 -8.77
N TRP A 75 -30.38 -24.38 -8.36
CA TRP A 75 -31.76 -24.66 -8.79
C TRP A 75 -32.02 -24.25 -10.24
N LEU A 76 -31.48 -23.11 -10.68
CA LEU A 76 -31.68 -22.56 -12.02
C LEU A 76 -30.85 -23.18 -13.14
N ARG A 77 -29.88 -24.06 -12.86
CA ARG A 77 -29.13 -24.75 -13.93
C ARG A 77 -29.96 -25.95 -14.41
N PRO A 78 -30.58 -25.90 -15.60
CA PRO A 78 -31.23 -27.08 -16.15
C PRO A 78 -30.12 -28.04 -16.55
N LYS A 79 -29.96 -29.14 -15.80
CA LYS A 79 -29.09 -30.23 -16.23
C LYS A 79 -29.73 -30.88 -17.46
N ARG A 80 -29.24 -30.54 -18.67
CA ARG A 80 -29.44 -31.37 -19.86
C ARG A 80 -28.69 -32.68 -19.61
N LYS A 81 -29.43 -33.67 -19.11
CA LYS A 81 -28.93 -35.03 -18.87
C LYS A 81 -29.05 -35.84 -20.15
N SER A 82 -27.97 -36.51 -20.55
CA SER A 82 -27.98 -37.51 -21.62
C SER A 82 -28.94 -38.67 -21.26
N ALA A 83 -29.36 -39.46 -22.26
CA ALA A 83 -30.28 -40.57 -22.05
C ALA A 83 -29.74 -41.60 -21.03
N GLU A 84 -28.42 -41.81 -20.98
CA GLU A 84 -27.73 -42.67 -20.02
C GLU A 84 -27.80 -42.13 -18.58
N GLU A 85 -27.57 -40.83 -18.38
CA GLU A 85 -27.70 -40.19 -17.06
C GLU A 85 -29.15 -40.22 -16.53
N LYS A 86 -30.16 -40.29 -17.41
CA LYS A 86 -31.57 -40.48 -17.02
C LYS A 86 -31.84 -41.92 -16.57
N ALA A 87 -31.20 -42.91 -17.18
CA ALA A 87 -31.30 -44.33 -16.80
C ALA A 87 -30.60 -44.61 -15.45
N GLU A 88 -29.40 -44.07 -15.25
CA GLU A 88 -28.69 -44.14 -13.97
C GLU A 88 -29.44 -43.39 -12.86
N ALA A 89 -29.98 -42.21 -13.14
CA ALA A 89 -30.79 -41.48 -12.17
C ALA A 89 -32.06 -42.24 -11.76
N LYS A 90 -32.68 -43.03 -12.67
CA LYS A 90 -33.78 -43.94 -12.33
C LYS A 90 -33.31 -45.11 -11.46
N ARG A 91 -32.14 -45.71 -11.74
CA ARG A 91 -31.54 -46.76 -10.88
C ARG A 91 -31.21 -46.24 -9.49
N LEU A 92 -30.56 -45.08 -9.39
CA LEU A 92 -30.26 -44.42 -8.12
C LEU A 92 -31.51 -44.02 -7.34
N LYS A 93 -32.56 -43.51 -8.00
CA LYS A 93 -33.84 -43.24 -7.33
C LYS A 93 -34.51 -44.51 -6.81
N ARG A 94 -34.39 -45.65 -7.50
CA ARG A 94 -34.89 -46.95 -7.01
C ARG A 94 -34.10 -47.42 -5.79
N ILE A 95 -32.77 -47.28 -5.80
CA ILE A 95 -31.90 -47.59 -4.66
C ILE A 95 -32.21 -46.66 -3.48
N GLU A 96 -32.37 -45.36 -3.72
CA GLU A 96 -32.70 -44.38 -2.69
C GLU A 96 -34.09 -44.60 -2.10
N LYS A 97 -35.07 -45.00 -2.91
CA LYS A 97 -36.43 -45.36 -2.43
C LYS A 97 -36.39 -46.62 -1.57
N LYS A 98 -35.58 -47.62 -1.92
CA LYS A 98 -35.32 -48.81 -1.07
C LYS A 98 -34.60 -48.42 0.23
N ALA A 99 -33.60 -47.54 0.18
CA ALA A 99 -32.87 -47.06 1.35
C ALA A 99 -33.75 -46.20 2.28
N ARG A 100 -34.63 -45.35 1.74
CA ARG A 100 -35.61 -44.58 2.51
C ARG A 100 -36.65 -45.48 3.17
N ARG A 101 -37.09 -46.56 2.50
CA ARG A 101 -37.96 -47.59 3.11
C ARG A 101 -37.25 -48.30 4.27
N ARG A 102 -35.97 -48.69 4.10
CA ARG A 102 -35.15 -49.27 5.19
C ARG A 102 -34.95 -48.29 6.35
N LYS A 103 -34.64 -47.04 6.07
CA LYS A 103 -34.52 -45.99 7.11
C LYS A 103 -35.82 -45.71 7.83
N ARG A 104 -36.97 -45.70 7.13
CA ARG A 104 -38.30 -45.57 7.76
C ARG A 104 -38.64 -46.78 8.62
N ALA A 105 -38.31 -48.00 8.19
CA ALA A 105 -38.48 -49.20 9.01
C ALA A 105 -37.60 -49.18 10.27
N ILE A 106 -36.35 -48.71 10.16
CA ILE A 106 -35.43 -48.54 11.29
C ILE A 106 -35.91 -47.41 12.22
N LEU A 107 -36.39 -46.28 11.68
CA LEU A 107 -36.95 -45.18 12.46
C LEU A 107 -38.25 -45.58 13.17
N LEU A 108 -39.15 -46.31 12.50
CA LEU A 108 -40.35 -46.85 13.12
C LEU A 108 -39.98 -47.82 14.25
N LYS A 109 -39.03 -48.75 14.03
CA LYS A 109 -38.50 -49.62 15.09
C LYS A 109 -37.84 -48.83 16.25
N ALA A 110 -37.23 -47.68 15.98
CA ALA A 110 -36.61 -46.82 16.99
C ALA A 110 -37.62 -45.92 17.73
N ILE A 111 -38.76 -45.59 17.11
CA ILE A 111 -39.87 -44.84 17.73
C ILE A 111 -40.67 -45.74 18.67
N PHE A 112 -40.89 -47.00 18.28
CA PHE A 112 -41.66 -47.96 19.10
C PHE A 112 -40.84 -48.61 20.23
N ASN A 113 -39.52 -48.45 20.29
CA ASN A 113 -38.67 -48.91 21.40
C ASN A 113 -37.45 -48.00 21.60
N PRO A 114 -37.61 -46.80 22.21
CA PRO A 114 -36.48 -45.93 22.49
C PRO A 114 -35.68 -46.47 23.69
N LYS A 115 -34.52 -47.08 23.42
CA LYS A 115 -33.50 -47.29 24.46
C LYS A 115 -32.93 -45.91 24.89
N PRO A 116 -32.80 -45.61 26.19
CA PRO A 116 -32.25 -44.35 26.66
C PRO A 116 -30.80 -44.22 26.16
N LYS A 117 -30.50 -43.16 25.41
CA LYS A 117 -29.14 -42.88 24.95
C LYS A 117 -28.34 -42.26 26.10
N PRO A 118 -27.14 -42.78 26.44
CA PRO A 118 -26.28 -42.13 27.41
C PRO A 118 -25.87 -40.75 26.89
N ALA A 119 -25.78 -39.78 27.81
CA ALA A 119 -25.39 -38.41 27.50
C ALA A 119 -24.00 -38.39 26.86
N VAL A 120 -23.95 -38.19 25.55
CA VAL A 120 -22.69 -37.96 24.83
C VAL A 120 -22.20 -36.58 25.26
N VAL A 121 -21.24 -36.56 26.18
CA VAL A 121 -20.53 -35.35 26.61
C VAL A 121 -19.84 -34.77 25.38
N ASP A 122 -20.26 -33.57 24.97
CA ASP A 122 -19.62 -32.83 23.88
C ASP A 122 -18.26 -32.32 24.37
N TYR A 123 -17.22 -33.15 24.22
CA TYR A 123 -15.85 -32.85 24.64
C TYR A 123 -15.33 -31.51 24.10
N LYS A 124 -15.77 -31.08 22.91
CA LYS A 124 -15.40 -29.77 22.35
C LYS A 124 -16.02 -28.61 23.11
N LYS A 125 -17.21 -28.80 23.70
CA LYS A 125 -17.85 -27.79 24.56
C LYS A 125 -17.10 -27.69 25.89
N LEU A 126 -16.76 -28.84 26.49
CA LEU A 126 -15.98 -28.91 27.73
C LEU A 126 -14.60 -28.26 27.57
N GLU A 127 -13.89 -28.55 26.47
CA GLU A 127 -12.57 -27.98 26.17
C GLU A 127 -12.62 -26.44 26.06
N ARG A 128 -13.66 -25.89 25.40
CA ARG A 128 -13.86 -24.43 25.33
C ARG A 128 -14.16 -23.82 26.69
N GLU A 129 -14.87 -24.52 27.57
CA GLU A 129 -15.15 -24.05 28.92
C GLU A 129 -13.87 -24.02 29.78
N ILE A 130 -13.05 -25.07 29.69
CA ILE A 130 -11.72 -25.12 30.32
C ILE A 130 -10.83 -23.98 29.81
N LEU A 131 -10.79 -23.73 28.51
CA LEU A 131 -9.98 -22.64 27.93
C LEU A 131 -10.45 -21.27 28.43
N ARG A 132 -11.77 -21.03 28.49
CA ARG A 132 -12.33 -19.77 29.04
C ARG A 132 -12.01 -19.61 30.52
N GLN A 133 -12.07 -20.68 31.31
CA GLN A 133 -11.71 -20.64 32.73
C GLN A 133 -10.22 -20.30 32.90
N LYS A 134 -9.33 -20.91 32.11
CA LYS A 134 -7.89 -20.59 32.10
C LYS A 134 -7.62 -19.14 31.71
N GLU A 135 -8.29 -18.62 30.67
CA GLU A 135 -8.18 -17.21 30.27
C GLU A 135 -8.67 -16.26 31.37
N GLN A 136 -9.80 -16.56 32.02
CA GLN A 136 -10.32 -15.76 33.13
C GLN A 136 -9.37 -15.77 34.33
N ALA A 137 -8.85 -16.93 34.70
CA ALA A 137 -7.85 -17.08 35.75
C ALA A 137 -6.58 -16.26 35.43
N PHE A 138 -6.10 -16.33 34.19
CA PHE A 138 -4.95 -15.56 33.73
C PHE A 138 -5.21 -14.04 33.78
N LEU A 139 -6.40 -13.58 33.40
CA LEU A 139 -6.77 -12.16 33.48
C LEU A 139 -6.84 -11.68 34.94
N ILE A 140 -7.37 -12.51 35.85
CA ILE A 140 -7.40 -12.23 37.30
C ILE A 140 -5.96 -12.15 37.84
N TYR A 141 -5.12 -13.11 37.50
CA TYR A 141 -3.70 -13.14 37.87
C TYR A 141 -2.95 -11.90 37.36
N LYS A 142 -3.09 -11.56 36.07
CA LYS A 142 -2.48 -10.36 35.45
C LYS A 142 -2.92 -9.07 36.15
N ARG A 143 -4.22 -8.95 36.49
CA ARG A 143 -4.74 -7.81 37.27
C ARG A 143 -4.14 -7.74 38.67
N ARG A 144 -4.04 -8.87 39.38
CA ARG A 144 -3.43 -8.94 40.72
C ARG A 144 -1.94 -8.56 40.67
N ARG A 145 -1.17 -9.09 39.71
CA ARG A 145 0.25 -8.75 39.51
C ARG A 145 0.47 -7.28 39.20
N LEU A 146 -0.33 -6.71 38.28
CA LEU A 146 -0.30 -5.27 37.98
C LEU A 146 -0.64 -4.42 39.20
N ARG A 147 -1.67 -4.78 39.97
CA ARG A 147 -2.01 -4.07 41.22
C ARG A 147 -0.87 -4.13 42.23
N ARG A 148 -0.27 -5.31 42.45
CA ARG A 148 0.89 -5.45 43.36
C ARG A 148 2.09 -4.64 42.87
N PHE A 149 2.41 -4.66 41.57
CA PHE A 149 3.50 -3.89 41.00
C PHE A 149 3.27 -2.38 41.14
N VAL A 150 2.07 -1.92 40.78
CA VAL A 150 1.67 -0.52 40.90
C VAL A 150 1.66 -0.07 42.35
N PHE A 151 1.14 -0.90 43.27
CA PHE A 151 1.12 -0.61 44.70
C PHE A 151 2.53 -0.57 45.30
N LYS A 152 3.40 -1.54 44.98
CA LYS A 152 4.81 -1.54 45.43
C LYS A 152 5.53 -0.28 44.94
N ARG A 153 5.30 0.12 43.69
CA ARG A 153 5.88 1.34 43.11
C ARG A 153 5.33 2.62 43.74
N TYR A 154 4.02 2.72 43.98
CA TYR A 154 3.44 3.87 44.68
C TYR A 154 3.89 3.94 46.14
N ARG A 155 3.96 2.80 46.83
CA ARG A 155 4.47 2.71 48.20
C ARG A 155 5.92 3.21 48.27
N GLN A 156 6.77 2.80 47.33
CA GLN A 156 8.14 3.33 47.23
C GLN A 156 8.16 4.84 47.00
N ILE A 157 7.38 5.36 46.05
CA ILE A 157 7.30 6.82 45.79
C ILE A 157 6.82 7.59 47.02
N ILE A 158 5.85 7.06 47.76
CA ILE A 158 5.35 7.66 49.01
C ILE A 158 6.43 7.61 50.10
N TRP A 159 7.13 6.48 50.25
CA TRP A 159 8.23 6.32 51.21
C TRP A 159 9.39 7.28 50.92
N ASP A 160 9.81 7.40 49.65
CA ASP A 160 10.85 8.31 49.21
C ASP A 160 10.44 9.78 49.43
N TRP A 161 9.16 10.08 49.20
CA TRP A 161 8.61 11.41 49.47
C TRP A 161 8.58 11.75 50.97
N LEU A 162 8.17 10.81 51.83
CA LEU A 162 8.17 10.98 53.29
C LEU A 162 9.59 11.16 53.86
N ARG A 163 10.58 10.49 53.29
CA ARG A 163 12.01 10.66 53.62
C ARG A 163 12.63 11.96 53.12
N GLY A 164 11.86 12.86 52.52
CA GLY A 164 12.36 14.13 52.00
C GLY A 164 13.19 14.03 50.72
N LYS A 165 13.28 12.84 50.08
CA LYS A 165 14.00 12.65 48.79
C LYS A 165 13.29 13.30 47.60
N GLY A 166 12.14 13.94 47.83
CA GLY A 166 11.32 14.55 46.79
C GLY A 166 10.57 13.51 45.95
N LEU A 167 9.71 13.98 45.03
CA LEU A 167 9.16 13.10 43.99
C LEU A 167 10.30 12.72 43.04
N PRO A 168 10.32 11.49 42.47
CA PRO A 168 11.33 11.13 41.48
C PRO A 168 11.37 12.23 40.42
N PRO A 169 12.56 12.76 40.09
CA PRO A 169 12.70 13.82 39.10
C PRO A 169 11.92 13.37 37.88
N LYS A 170 11.05 14.25 37.39
CA LYS A 170 10.19 14.01 36.23
C LYS A 170 11.14 13.52 35.14
N ARG A 171 11.23 12.20 34.90
CA ARG A 171 12.18 11.64 33.94
C ARG A 171 12.02 12.51 32.71
N VAL A 172 13.11 13.13 32.26
CA VAL A 172 13.12 13.93 31.04
C VAL A 172 12.95 12.95 29.87
N THR A 173 11.81 12.28 29.79
CA THR A 173 11.45 11.28 28.78
C THR A 173 10.80 11.94 27.59
N HIS A 174 11.34 13.10 27.22
CA HIS A 174 11.20 13.63 25.88
C HIS A 174 12.60 14.06 25.47
N LYS A 175 13.50 13.08 25.24
CA LYS A 175 14.49 13.26 24.16
C LYS A 175 13.64 13.74 22.99
N LYS A 176 13.78 15.04 22.63
CA LYS A 176 13.04 15.64 21.52
C LYS A 176 13.21 14.67 20.37
N ARG A 177 12.11 14.08 19.89
CA ARG A 177 12.20 13.19 18.73
C ARG A 177 12.89 14.03 17.65
N PRO A 178 14.01 13.57 17.08
CA PRO A 178 14.70 14.36 16.08
C PRO A 178 13.70 14.74 14.98
N ASN A 179 13.84 15.93 14.41
CA ASN A 179 12.95 16.37 13.34
C ASN A 179 12.91 15.31 12.25
N VAL A 180 11.72 15.07 11.66
CA VAL A 180 11.53 14.02 10.64
C VAL A 180 12.52 14.19 9.49
N LEU A 181 12.84 15.43 9.11
CA LEU A 181 13.85 15.74 8.10
C LEU A 181 15.24 15.21 8.44
N ILE A 182 15.71 15.39 9.69
CA ILE A 182 17.01 14.89 10.13
C ILE A 182 17.04 13.35 10.08
N GLN A 183 15.92 12.70 10.40
CA GLN A 183 15.80 11.24 10.31
C GLN A 183 15.79 10.77 8.85
N VAL A 184 15.08 11.47 7.96
CA VAL A 184 15.03 11.17 6.53
C VAL A 184 16.39 11.38 5.85
N LEU A 185 17.18 12.36 6.28
CA LEU A 185 18.53 12.61 5.77
C LEU A 185 19.63 11.79 6.47
N GLY A 186 19.25 10.78 7.26
CA GLY A 186 20.21 9.83 7.83
C GLY A 186 20.95 9.05 6.74
N LYS A 187 22.19 8.62 7.03
CA LYS A 187 23.08 7.92 6.07
C LYS A 187 22.37 6.76 5.35
N ASP A 188 21.69 5.90 6.09
CA ASP A 188 20.97 4.75 5.54
C ASP A 188 19.85 5.15 4.59
N ASN A 189 19.07 6.18 4.96
CA ASN A 189 17.97 6.69 4.15
C ASN A 189 18.48 7.39 2.88
N LEU A 190 19.64 8.05 2.92
CA LEU A 190 20.29 8.60 1.73
C LEU A 190 20.69 7.48 0.75
N VAL A 191 21.21 6.34 1.25
CA VAL A 191 21.53 5.19 0.39
C VAL A 191 20.27 4.59 -0.24
N ILE A 192 19.18 4.47 0.52
CA ILE A 192 17.87 4.02 0.01
C ILE A 192 17.35 4.99 -1.06
N MET A 193 17.44 6.29 -0.80
CA MET A 193 17.04 7.34 -1.73
C MET A 193 17.82 7.27 -3.02
N LEU A 194 19.15 7.17 -2.97
CA LEU A 194 20.00 7.10 -4.16
C LEU A 194 19.73 5.85 -4.99
N ASN A 195 19.60 4.67 -4.35
CA ASN A 195 19.25 3.44 -5.07
C ASN A 195 17.89 3.56 -5.77
N SER A 196 16.90 4.14 -5.10
CA SER A 196 15.57 4.33 -5.69
C SER A 196 15.54 5.44 -6.74
N LEU A 197 16.36 6.48 -6.61
CA LEU A 197 16.54 7.54 -7.61
C LEU A 197 17.09 6.97 -8.92
N MET A 198 18.14 6.14 -8.84
CA MET A 198 18.65 5.45 -10.03
C MET A 198 17.60 4.54 -10.65
N ALA A 199 16.82 3.84 -9.82
CA ALA A 199 15.74 2.98 -10.30
C ALA A 199 14.65 3.76 -11.03
N PHE A 200 14.26 4.91 -10.46
CA PHE A 200 13.31 5.83 -11.04
C PHE A 200 13.78 6.37 -12.39
N LEU A 201 15.03 6.83 -12.49
CA LEU A 201 15.58 7.38 -13.73
C LEU A 201 15.65 6.32 -14.84
N ILE A 202 16.17 5.13 -14.55
CA ILE A 202 16.21 4.03 -15.52
C ILE A 202 14.80 3.69 -16.01
N ALA A 203 13.85 3.52 -15.09
CA ALA A 203 12.48 3.20 -15.42
C ALA A 203 11.80 4.30 -16.26
N HIS A 204 12.05 5.58 -15.92
CA HIS A 204 11.51 6.73 -16.63
C HIS A 204 11.97 6.75 -18.08
N TYR A 205 13.29 6.78 -18.31
CA TYR A 205 13.83 6.84 -19.66
C TYR A 205 13.46 5.62 -20.49
N PHE A 206 13.47 4.43 -19.88
CA PHE A 206 13.06 3.21 -20.58
C PHE A 206 11.60 3.30 -21.07
N ILE A 207 10.66 3.65 -20.19
CA ILE A 207 9.24 3.77 -20.57
C ILE A 207 9.03 4.89 -21.60
N THR A 208 9.65 6.05 -21.42
CA THR A 208 9.49 7.21 -22.33
C THR A 208 9.99 6.88 -23.73
N ILE A 209 11.16 6.24 -23.87
CA ILE A 209 11.71 5.87 -25.17
C ILE A 209 10.86 4.80 -25.84
N SER A 210 10.50 3.74 -25.11
CA SER A 210 9.64 2.69 -25.68
C SER A 210 8.29 3.27 -26.16
N SER A 211 7.73 4.21 -25.40
CA SER A 211 6.48 4.89 -25.75
C SER A 211 6.62 5.71 -27.04
N ARG A 212 7.69 6.51 -27.17
CA ARG A 212 7.92 7.34 -28.37
C ARG A 212 8.35 6.52 -29.59
N MET A 213 9.12 5.45 -29.40
CA MET A 213 9.39 4.50 -30.48
C MET A 213 8.09 3.87 -30.97
N ALA A 214 7.16 3.52 -30.08
CA ALA A 214 5.86 3.00 -30.48
C ALA A 214 5.02 3.98 -31.29
N THR A 215 5.02 5.27 -30.94
CA THR A 215 4.32 6.30 -31.72
C THR A 215 4.96 6.50 -33.09
N SER A 216 6.29 6.50 -33.17
CA SER A 216 7.02 6.59 -34.46
C SER A 216 6.76 5.36 -35.34
N THR A 217 6.77 4.15 -34.78
CA THR A 217 6.44 2.92 -35.53
C THR A 217 4.98 2.91 -35.98
N ALA A 218 4.04 3.39 -35.15
CA ALA A 218 2.64 3.50 -35.54
C ALA A 218 2.42 4.50 -36.69
N ALA A 219 3.25 5.54 -36.80
CA ALA A 219 3.19 6.49 -37.91
C ALA A 219 3.54 5.86 -39.26
N LEU A 220 4.45 4.87 -39.26
CA LEU A 220 4.80 4.12 -40.45
C LEU A 220 3.63 3.30 -41.04
N LEU A 221 2.63 2.94 -40.22
CA LEU A 221 1.43 2.23 -40.72
C LEU A 221 0.54 3.11 -41.61
N PHE A 222 0.79 4.43 -41.63
CA PHE A 222 0.06 5.41 -42.42
C PHE A 222 0.98 6.16 -43.39
N ASP A 223 2.17 5.62 -43.66
CA ASP A 223 3.20 6.24 -44.51
C ASP A 223 3.67 7.63 -44.04
N ILE A 224 3.50 7.94 -42.74
CA ILE A 224 3.95 9.20 -42.14
C ILE A 224 5.38 9.04 -41.62
N GLN A 225 6.31 9.77 -42.22
CA GLN A 225 7.69 9.79 -41.74
C GLN A 225 7.78 10.55 -40.41
N SER A 226 8.60 10.05 -39.48
CA SER A 226 8.80 10.71 -38.19
C SER A 226 10.26 10.79 -37.80
N ILE A 227 10.63 11.85 -37.10
CA ILE A 227 11.94 12.01 -36.48
C ILE A 227 11.74 12.00 -34.97
N LEU A 228 12.42 11.06 -34.30
CA LEU A 228 12.39 10.89 -32.87
C LEU A 228 13.50 11.72 -32.21
N TYR A 229 13.13 12.79 -31.52
CA TYR A 229 14.02 13.61 -30.71
C TYR A 229 13.89 13.30 -29.21
N ASN A 230 14.75 13.93 -28.41
CA ASN A 230 14.78 13.77 -26.96
C ASN A 230 13.57 14.38 -26.23
N ALA A 231 12.87 15.35 -26.79
CA ALA A 231 11.71 15.99 -26.15
C ALA A 231 10.37 15.70 -26.87
N ASN A 232 10.42 15.35 -28.14
CA ASN A 232 9.26 15.33 -29.03
C ASN A 232 9.49 14.39 -30.21
N VAL A 233 8.37 13.95 -30.81
CA VAL A 233 8.36 13.23 -32.09
C VAL A 233 7.81 14.21 -33.11
N THR A 234 8.60 14.55 -34.13
CA THR A 234 8.16 15.42 -35.23
C THR A 234 7.73 14.55 -36.40
N TYR A 235 6.55 14.82 -36.94
CA TYR A 235 6.01 14.13 -38.12
C TYR A 235 6.24 14.99 -39.35
N ILE A 236 6.75 14.41 -40.44
CA ILE A 236 6.98 15.08 -41.72
C ILE A 236 5.78 14.74 -42.60
N LEU A 237 4.84 15.67 -42.71
CA LEU A 237 3.59 15.49 -43.43
C LEU A 237 3.08 16.83 -43.97
N GLU A 238 2.40 16.81 -45.11
CA GLU A 238 1.70 17.98 -45.67
C GLU A 238 0.44 18.34 -44.87
N ASP A 239 0.08 19.63 -44.88
CA ASP A 239 -1.12 20.14 -44.22
C ASP A 239 -2.38 19.49 -44.83
N GLY A 240 -3.10 18.71 -44.02
CA GLY A 240 -4.35 18.05 -44.41
C GLY A 240 -4.27 16.54 -44.62
N ALA A 241 -3.07 15.95 -44.64
CA ALA A 241 -2.94 14.48 -44.76
C ALA A 241 -3.23 13.72 -43.45
N TRP A 242 -3.62 14.42 -42.39
CA TRP A 242 -4.05 13.81 -41.13
C TRP A 242 -5.43 13.16 -41.26
N THR A 243 -5.46 11.82 -41.27
CA THR A 243 -6.72 11.07 -41.13
C THR A 243 -7.09 10.85 -39.66
N SER A 244 -8.39 10.75 -39.36
CA SER A 244 -8.88 10.49 -38.00
C SER A 244 -8.28 9.20 -37.41
N ASP A 245 -8.13 8.18 -38.25
CA ASP A 245 -7.61 6.87 -37.84
C ASP A 245 -6.10 6.91 -37.58
N ALA A 246 -5.34 7.67 -38.38
CA ALA A 246 -3.92 7.89 -38.15
C ALA A 246 -3.68 8.55 -36.78
N ILE A 247 -4.40 9.64 -36.49
CA ILE A 247 -4.28 10.36 -35.21
C ILE A 247 -4.60 9.45 -34.02
N LYS A 248 -5.73 8.73 -34.09
CA LYS A 248 -6.13 7.82 -33.02
C LYS A 248 -5.09 6.74 -32.78
N THR A 249 -4.54 6.16 -33.84
CA THR A 249 -3.58 5.05 -33.76
C THR A 249 -2.22 5.52 -33.26
N ILE A 250 -1.69 6.59 -33.86
CA ILE A 250 -0.36 7.13 -33.56
C ILE A 250 -0.30 7.63 -32.12
N PHE A 251 -1.25 8.48 -31.70
CA PHE A 251 -1.21 9.08 -30.36
C PHE A 251 -1.68 8.14 -29.23
N SER A 252 -2.33 7.02 -29.56
CA SER A 252 -2.64 5.98 -28.56
C SER A 252 -1.54 4.94 -28.39
N ALA A 253 -0.71 4.71 -29.41
CA ALA A 253 0.33 3.68 -29.40
C ALA A 253 1.30 3.84 -28.22
N GLY A 254 1.74 5.08 -27.95
CA GLY A 254 2.66 5.39 -26.85
C GLY A 254 2.13 4.99 -25.47
N PRO A 255 0.97 5.51 -25.03
CA PRO A 255 0.34 5.13 -23.77
C PRO A 255 0.01 3.64 -23.68
N VAL A 256 -0.43 3.02 -24.78
CA VAL A 256 -0.74 1.58 -24.82
C VAL A 256 0.51 0.73 -24.60
N ILE A 257 1.64 1.05 -25.25
CA ILE A 257 2.91 0.37 -25.00
C ILE A 257 3.40 0.61 -23.57
N ALA A 258 3.27 1.83 -23.04
CA ALA A 258 3.62 2.11 -21.65
C ALA A 258 2.78 1.27 -20.66
N LEU A 259 1.48 1.08 -20.94
CA LEU A 259 0.60 0.21 -20.16
C LEU A 259 1.02 -1.26 -20.25
N ILE A 260 1.33 -1.76 -21.46
CA ILE A 260 1.80 -3.14 -21.66
C ILE A 260 3.08 -3.38 -20.86
N LEU A 261 4.06 -2.46 -20.95
CA LEU A 261 5.31 -2.55 -20.19
C LEU A 261 5.09 -2.48 -18.68
N ALA A 262 4.14 -1.66 -18.20
CA ALA A 262 3.74 -1.64 -16.80
C ALA A 262 3.15 -2.97 -16.35
N LEU A 263 2.27 -3.59 -17.15
CA LEU A 263 1.66 -4.88 -16.83
C LEU A 263 2.69 -6.01 -16.82
N VAL A 264 3.57 -6.07 -17.83
CA VAL A 264 4.68 -7.03 -17.87
C VAL A 264 5.59 -6.85 -16.65
N SER A 265 5.93 -5.61 -16.31
CA SER A 265 6.74 -5.30 -15.13
C SER A 265 6.04 -5.72 -13.84
N ALA A 266 4.72 -5.56 -13.73
CA ALA A 266 3.95 -6.02 -12.58
C ALA A 266 3.95 -7.56 -12.45
N LEU A 267 3.85 -8.27 -13.58
CA LEU A 267 3.92 -9.73 -13.61
C LEU A 267 5.30 -10.22 -13.16
N ILE A 268 6.38 -9.67 -13.72
CA ILE A 268 7.75 -10.02 -13.32
C ILE A 268 7.97 -9.65 -11.85
N PHE A 269 7.53 -8.46 -11.43
CA PHE A 269 7.61 -8.01 -10.05
C PHE A 269 6.92 -8.98 -9.09
N SER A 270 5.78 -9.55 -9.46
CA SER A 270 5.07 -10.53 -8.62
C SER A 270 5.89 -11.80 -8.35
N GLN A 271 6.77 -12.18 -9.29
CA GLN A 271 7.67 -13.32 -9.14
C GLN A 271 8.88 -12.97 -8.28
N VAL A 272 9.45 -11.77 -8.43
CA VAL A 272 10.64 -11.32 -7.68
C VAL A 272 10.32 -10.55 -6.39
N TYR A 273 9.05 -10.46 -6.00
CA TYR A 273 8.58 -9.65 -4.87
C TYR A 273 9.21 -10.03 -3.53
N LYS A 274 9.48 -11.33 -3.33
CA LYS A 274 10.12 -11.88 -2.13
C LYS A 274 11.64 -11.70 -2.15
N GLU A 275 12.22 -11.61 -3.34
CA GLU A 275 13.67 -11.56 -3.53
C GLU A 275 14.27 -10.25 -3.04
N ARG A 276 15.54 -10.33 -2.62
CA ARG A 276 16.35 -9.15 -2.29
C ARG A 276 16.99 -8.63 -3.56
N GLY A 277 16.77 -7.37 -3.88
CA GLY A 277 17.32 -6.80 -5.11
C GLY A 277 16.81 -5.41 -5.37
N VAL A 278 17.53 -4.69 -6.23
CA VAL A 278 17.09 -3.37 -6.72
C VAL A 278 16.32 -3.49 -8.03
N LEU A 279 16.41 -4.64 -8.73
CA LEU A 279 15.59 -4.92 -9.91
C LEU A 279 14.09 -4.73 -9.62
N LYS A 280 13.60 -5.18 -8.47
CA LYS A 280 12.19 -4.96 -8.09
C LYS A 280 11.83 -3.49 -7.92
N LEU A 281 12.78 -2.62 -7.55
CA LEU A 281 12.54 -1.18 -7.49
C LEU A 281 12.42 -0.60 -8.90
N VAL A 282 13.27 -1.03 -9.84
CA VAL A 282 13.16 -0.63 -11.26
C VAL A 282 11.80 -1.07 -11.81
N LEU A 283 11.44 -2.34 -11.63
CA LEU A 283 10.15 -2.88 -12.07
C LEU A 283 8.98 -2.13 -11.43
N LEU A 284 9.04 -1.84 -10.13
CA LEU A 284 7.97 -1.10 -9.46
C LEU A 284 7.85 0.34 -9.97
N TRP A 285 8.96 1.03 -10.22
CA TRP A 285 8.92 2.34 -10.87
C TRP A 285 8.38 2.26 -12.30
N MET A 286 8.75 1.25 -13.09
CA MET A 286 8.19 1.04 -14.44
C MET A 286 6.68 0.85 -14.39
N VAL A 287 6.15 0.08 -13.42
CA VAL A 287 4.70 -0.08 -13.22
C VAL A 287 4.04 1.28 -13.03
N PHE A 288 4.57 2.11 -12.13
CA PHE A 288 3.95 3.40 -11.82
C PHE A 288 4.08 4.43 -12.94
N ILE A 289 5.25 4.50 -13.59
CA ILE A 289 5.49 5.44 -14.69
C ILE A 289 4.65 5.03 -15.92
N GLY A 290 4.58 3.74 -16.26
CA GLY A 290 3.75 3.28 -17.37
C GLY A 290 2.25 3.44 -17.09
N LEU A 291 1.79 3.16 -15.88
CA LEU A 291 0.41 3.47 -15.46
C LEU A 291 0.14 4.97 -15.49
N ASN A 292 1.10 5.81 -15.13
CA ASN A 292 0.98 7.26 -15.20
C ASN A 292 0.82 7.75 -16.65
N ASN A 293 1.65 7.26 -17.57
CA ASN A 293 1.56 7.60 -18.99
C ASN A 293 0.22 7.22 -19.61
N MET A 294 -0.41 6.13 -19.15
CA MET A 294 -1.75 5.76 -19.58
C MET A 294 -2.84 6.57 -18.86
N VAL A 295 -2.94 6.45 -17.54
CA VAL A 295 -4.06 6.99 -16.74
C VAL A 295 -3.99 8.51 -16.68
N MET A 296 -2.84 9.05 -16.29
CA MET A 296 -2.67 10.49 -16.20
C MET A 296 -2.36 11.12 -17.56
N GLY A 297 -1.83 10.37 -18.53
CA GLY A 297 -1.73 10.84 -19.91
C GLY A 297 -3.09 11.12 -20.55
N VAL A 298 -4.09 10.27 -20.29
CA VAL A 298 -5.48 10.53 -20.68
C VAL A 298 -6.02 11.78 -19.97
N LEU A 299 -5.79 11.91 -18.66
CA LEU A 299 -6.24 13.07 -17.88
C LEU A 299 -5.60 14.38 -18.37
N VAL A 300 -4.28 14.45 -18.41
CA VAL A 300 -3.51 15.63 -18.84
C VAL A 300 -3.77 15.93 -20.32
N GLY A 301 -3.84 14.90 -21.17
CA GLY A 301 -4.23 15.00 -22.57
C GLY A 301 -5.60 15.62 -22.76
N SER A 302 -6.59 15.19 -21.98
CA SER A 302 -7.94 15.75 -22.04
C SER A 302 -8.01 17.23 -21.66
N LEU A 303 -7.13 17.68 -20.75
CA LEU A 303 -7.09 19.06 -20.27
C LEU A 303 -6.26 19.99 -21.16
N MET A 304 -5.14 19.50 -21.72
CA MET A 304 -4.20 20.31 -22.51
C MET A 304 -4.42 20.20 -24.02
N GLY A 305 -5.20 19.22 -24.50
CA GLY A 305 -5.43 19.00 -25.93
C GLY A 305 -4.20 18.53 -26.69
N GLN A 306 -3.25 17.85 -26.03
CA GLN A 306 -2.00 17.36 -26.63
C GLN A 306 -1.84 15.85 -26.44
N ASN A 307 -1.04 15.22 -27.31
CA ASN A 307 -0.78 13.77 -27.32
C ASN A 307 -2.09 12.95 -27.31
N VAL A 308 -2.38 12.21 -26.24
CA VAL A 308 -3.63 11.43 -26.07
C VAL A 308 -4.88 12.33 -26.14
N GLY A 309 -4.72 13.62 -25.83
CA GLY A 309 -5.76 14.63 -26.03
C GLY A 309 -6.26 14.69 -27.48
N TYR A 310 -5.39 14.50 -28.47
CA TYR A 310 -5.81 14.42 -29.87
C TYR A 310 -6.72 13.23 -30.12
N VAL A 311 -6.44 12.07 -29.52
CA VAL A 311 -7.30 10.88 -29.63
C VAL A 311 -8.71 11.18 -29.10
N ILE A 312 -8.81 11.88 -27.97
CA ILE A 312 -10.09 12.27 -27.37
C ILE A 312 -10.82 13.28 -28.26
N MET A 313 -10.11 14.29 -28.75
CA MET A 313 -10.67 15.32 -29.64
C MET A 313 -11.22 14.72 -30.93
N TYR A 314 -10.45 13.84 -31.59
CA TYR A 314 -10.84 13.16 -32.84
C TYR A 314 -11.83 12.02 -32.64
N SER A 315 -12.16 11.68 -31.38
CA SER A 315 -13.26 10.77 -31.05
C SER A 315 -14.58 11.51 -30.81
N TYR A 316 -14.62 12.83 -31.05
CA TYR A 316 -15.80 13.68 -30.92
C TYR A 316 -16.44 13.65 -29.52
N PHE A 317 -15.63 13.48 -28.47
CA PHE A 317 -16.12 13.60 -27.10
C PHE A 317 -16.58 15.02 -26.81
N MET A 318 -17.79 15.15 -26.26
CA MET A 318 -18.28 16.42 -25.73
C MET A 318 -17.43 16.84 -24.52
N ASP A 319 -17.37 18.15 -24.22
CA ASP A 319 -16.56 18.65 -23.10
C ASP A 319 -16.99 18.08 -21.74
N THR A 320 -18.29 17.79 -21.58
CA THR A 320 -18.83 17.09 -20.42
C THR A 320 -18.21 15.70 -20.25
N ASP A 321 -18.04 14.95 -21.35
CA ASP A 321 -17.47 13.61 -21.30
C ASP A 321 -15.98 13.65 -20.98
N LYS A 322 -15.24 14.63 -21.53
CA LYS A 322 -13.82 14.86 -21.19
C LYS A 322 -13.64 15.08 -19.69
N MET A 323 -14.51 15.89 -19.08
CA MET A 323 -14.49 16.13 -17.64
C MET A 323 -14.78 14.86 -16.83
N ILE A 324 -15.78 14.06 -17.24
CA ILE A 324 -16.11 12.80 -16.58
C ILE A 324 -14.93 11.82 -16.65
N VAL A 325 -14.29 11.69 -17.82
CA VAL A 325 -13.11 10.84 -18.01
C VAL A 325 -11.95 11.33 -17.14
N ALA A 326 -11.69 12.64 -17.07
CA ALA A 326 -10.63 13.20 -16.22
C ALA A 326 -10.87 12.88 -14.74
N ILE A 327 -12.08 13.07 -14.22
CA ILE A 327 -12.42 12.74 -12.82
C ILE A 327 -12.26 11.24 -12.57
N ALA A 328 -12.69 10.40 -13.51
CA ALA A 328 -12.56 8.95 -13.40
C ALA A 328 -11.10 8.50 -13.38
N MET A 329 -10.23 9.08 -14.22
CA MET A 329 -8.79 8.77 -14.25
C MET A 329 -8.09 9.21 -12.98
N LEU A 330 -8.42 10.38 -12.43
CA LEU A 330 -7.89 10.83 -11.15
C LEU A 330 -8.29 9.89 -10.00
N ALA A 331 -9.57 9.50 -9.95
CA ALA A 331 -10.07 8.55 -8.96
C ALA A 331 -9.38 7.19 -9.08
N LEU A 332 -9.14 6.72 -10.31
CA LEU A 332 -8.41 5.48 -10.58
C LEU A 332 -6.95 5.58 -10.11
N ALA A 333 -6.25 6.68 -10.39
CA ALA A 333 -4.88 6.91 -9.94
C ALA A 333 -4.77 6.88 -8.40
N LEU A 334 -5.70 7.56 -7.71
CA LEU A 334 -5.75 7.55 -6.24
C LEU A 334 -6.05 6.15 -5.67
N LEU A 335 -6.95 5.40 -6.32
CA LEU A 335 -7.27 4.03 -5.91
C LEU A 335 -6.07 3.08 -6.09
N LEU A 336 -5.39 3.16 -7.23
CA LEU A 336 -4.20 2.37 -7.52
C LEU A 336 -3.04 2.74 -6.58
N GLY A 337 -2.85 4.03 -6.30
CA GLY A 337 -1.92 4.52 -5.28
C GLY A 337 -2.22 3.96 -3.89
N TYR A 338 -3.50 3.89 -3.51
CA TYR A 338 -3.90 3.33 -2.22
C TYR A 338 -3.55 1.84 -2.12
N ILE A 339 -3.91 1.04 -3.13
CA ILE A 339 -3.66 -0.41 -3.18
C ILE A 339 -2.17 -0.72 -3.14
N SER A 340 -1.37 0.06 -3.85
CA SER A 340 0.07 -0.14 -4.02
C SER A 340 0.91 0.26 -2.80
N THR A 341 0.35 0.96 -1.81
CA THR A 341 1.05 1.30 -0.55
C THR A 341 1.71 0.08 0.09
N ARG A 342 1.00 -1.05 0.14
CA ARG A 342 1.53 -2.29 0.71
C ARG A 342 2.69 -2.85 -0.10
N VAL A 343 2.63 -2.71 -1.42
CA VAL A 343 3.68 -3.16 -2.35
C VAL A 343 4.95 -2.34 -2.14
N TRP A 344 4.84 -1.01 -2.08
CA TRP A 344 5.96 -0.13 -1.75
C TRP A 344 6.61 -0.48 -0.41
N ILE A 345 5.81 -0.65 0.65
CA ILE A 345 6.39 -0.98 1.97
C ILE A 345 7.08 -2.34 1.96
N HIS A 346 6.60 -3.30 1.18
CA HIS A 346 7.23 -4.62 1.14
C HIS A 346 8.62 -4.60 0.52
N THR A 347 8.91 -3.66 -0.40
CA THR A 347 10.27 -3.51 -0.94
C THR A 347 11.31 -3.14 0.13
N ALA A 348 10.88 -2.77 1.35
CA ALA A 348 11.72 -2.61 2.52
C ALA A 348 12.52 -3.87 2.88
N ASN A 349 12.10 -5.07 2.43
CA ASN A 349 12.86 -6.31 2.61
C ASN A 349 14.25 -6.28 1.94
N SER A 350 14.51 -5.35 1.01
CA SER A 350 15.86 -5.13 0.48
C SER A 350 16.81 -4.42 1.45
N TYR A 351 16.29 -3.78 2.50
CA TYR A 351 17.05 -2.87 3.37
C TYR A 351 16.91 -3.20 4.85
N TYR A 352 15.79 -3.77 5.28
CA TYR A 352 15.47 -4.01 6.69
C TYR A 352 14.95 -5.42 6.90
N THR A 353 15.33 -6.03 8.04
CA THR A 353 14.76 -7.30 8.51
C THR A 353 13.34 -7.12 9.05
N CYS A 354 13.05 -5.97 9.67
CA CYS A 354 11.73 -5.66 10.23
C CYS A 354 11.32 -4.23 9.86
N SER A 355 10.16 -4.07 9.24
CA SER A 355 9.59 -2.75 8.93
C SER A 355 8.62 -2.32 10.02
N LEU A 356 9.13 -1.52 10.97
CA LEU A 356 8.34 -0.95 12.07
C LEU A 356 7.48 0.22 11.61
N SER A 357 6.23 0.27 12.04
CA SER A 357 5.26 1.35 11.76
C SER A 357 5.78 2.77 12.01
N GLN A 358 6.68 2.96 12.98
CA GLN A 358 7.24 4.27 13.33
C GLN A 358 8.18 4.84 12.26
N ASN A 359 8.94 3.99 11.57
CA ASN A 359 9.97 4.40 10.60
C ASN A 359 9.49 4.30 9.15
N ARG A 360 8.29 3.74 8.91
CA ARG A 360 7.75 3.55 7.56
C ARG A 360 7.57 4.81 6.75
N LEU A 361 7.09 5.88 7.38
CA LEU A 361 6.92 7.13 6.66
C LEU A 361 8.29 7.63 6.18
N GLN A 362 9.34 7.51 7.00
CA GLN A 362 10.68 7.95 6.62
C GLN A 362 11.22 7.11 5.47
N PHE A 363 11.03 5.79 5.56
CA PHE A 363 11.37 4.88 4.48
C PHE A 363 10.64 5.23 3.17
N VAL A 364 9.32 5.46 3.22
CA VAL A 364 8.53 5.81 2.03
C VAL A 364 8.94 7.18 1.49
N ILE A 365 9.22 8.16 2.35
CA ILE A 365 9.73 9.46 1.89
C ILE A 365 11.08 9.30 1.19
N ALA A 366 12.01 8.56 1.81
CA ALA A 366 13.34 8.33 1.26
C ALA A 366 13.31 7.50 -0.02
N GLN A 367 12.45 6.49 -0.13
CA GLN A 367 12.40 5.60 -1.29
C GLN A 367 11.45 6.07 -2.40
N VAL A 368 10.41 6.82 -2.08
CA VAL A 368 9.35 7.15 -3.05
C VAL A 368 9.32 8.65 -3.34
N LEU A 369 9.10 9.48 -2.32
CA LEU A 369 8.87 10.92 -2.53
C LEU A 369 10.13 11.66 -2.97
N LEU A 370 11.24 11.51 -2.25
CA LEU A 370 12.48 12.22 -2.58
C LEU A 370 13.06 11.79 -3.94
N PRO A 371 13.13 10.49 -4.29
CA PRO A 371 13.57 10.04 -5.60
C PRO A 371 12.69 10.58 -6.73
N PHE A 372 11.37 10.63 -6.52
CA PHE A 372 10.46 11.24 -7.47
C PHE A 372 10.75 12.74 -7.68
N LEU A 373 10.85 13.53 -6.60
CA LEU A 373 11.08 14.97 -6.71
C LEU A 373 12.44 15.30 -7.32
N ILE A 374 13.50 14.67 -6.81
CA ILE A 374 14.88 14.89 -7.31
C ILE A 374 15.00 14.35 -8.73
N GLY A 375 14.42 13.18 -9.01
CA GLY A 375 14.44 12.58 -10.33
C GLY A 375 13.75 13.44 -11.38
N ASN A 376 12.59 14.03 -11.07
CA ASN A 376 11.94 14.99 -11.94
C ASN A 376 12.79 16.25 -12.17
N GLY A 377 13.47 16.75 -11.14
CA GLY A 377 14.42 17.85 -11.28
C GLY A 377 15.58 17.50 -12.22
N ILE A 378 16.13 16.28 -12.11
CA ILE A 378 17.18 15.80 -13.02
C ILE A 378 16.64 15.67 -14.44
N ILE A 379 15.47 15.05 -14.64
CA ILE A 379 14.86 14.91 -15.97
C ILE A 379 14.66 16.30 -16.60
N PHE A 380 14.12 17.26 -15.84
CA PHE A 380 13.94 18.63 -16.28
C PHE A 380 15.26 19.28 -16.74
N LEU A 381 16.32 19.18 -15.92
CA LEU A 381 17.65 19.70 -16.27
C LEU A 381 18.23 19.00 -17.51
N VAL A 382 17.97 17.70 -17.67
CA VAL A 382 18.45 16.92 -18.82
C VAL A 382 17.66 17.25 -20.09
N THR A 383 16.41 17.70 -19.98
CA THR A 383 15.61 18.11 -21.14
C THR A 383 15.87 19.52 -21.64
N LEU A 384 16.63 20.36 -20.92
CA LEU A 384 16.98 21.70 -21.42
C LEU A 384 17.91 21.61 -22.64
N PRO A 385 17.69 22.44 -23.69
CA PRO A 385 16.73 23.56 -23.79
C PRO A 385 15.32 23.18 -24.26
N ASP A 386 15.10 21.94 -24.73
CA ASP A 386 13.85 21.48 -25.37
C ASP A 386 12.74 21.15 -24.35
N PHE A 387 12.31 22.17 -23.62
CA PHE A 387 11.30 22.02 -22.57
C PHE A 387 9.90 21.79 -23.16
N ASN A 388 9.30 20.63 -22.83
CA ASN A 388 7.90 20.33 -23.14
C ASN A 388 7.04 20.40 -21.86
N LEU A 389 6.12 21.37 -21.81
CA LEU A 389 5.23 21.58 -20.67
C LEU A 389 4.32 20.36 -20.44
N PHE A 390 3.84 19.70 -21.50
CA PHE A 390 2.99 18.53 -21.36
C PHE A 390 3.71 17.39 -20.63
N ASP A 391 4.94 17.08 -21.03
CA ASP A 391 5.75 16.02 -20.41
C ASP A 391 6.04 16.36 -18.95
N MET A 392 6.29 17.63 -18.62
CA MET A 392 6.47 18.08 -17.24
C MET A 392 5.20 17.87 -16.40
N VAL A 393 4.03 18.31 -16.90
CA VAL A 393 2.75 18.15 -16.19
C VAL A 393 2.41 16.67 -16.04
N LEU A 394 2.63 15.86 -17.07
CA LEU A 394 2.45 14.41 -17.03
C LEU A 394 3.36 13.77 -15.98
N ASN A 395 4.63 14.14 -15.91
CA ASN A 395 5.55 13.59 -14.92
C ASN A 395 5.19 14.02 -13.49
N ILE A 396 4.82 15.29 -13.27
CA ILE A 396 4.36 15.78 -11.97
C ILE A 396 3.06 15.08 -11.53
N SER A 397 2.18 14.76 -12.48
CA SER A 397 0.90 14.12 -12.20
C SER A 397 1.03 12.72 -11.58
N LEU A 398 2.20 12.07 -11.70
CA LEU A 398 2.52 10.84 -10.97
C LEU A 398 2.39 11.01 -9.44
N PHE A 399 2.51 12.23 -8.93
CA PHE A 399 2.24 12.54 -7.53
C PHE A 399 0.84 12.12 -7.07
N ALA A 400 -0.16 12.10 -7.96
CA ALA A 400 -1.50 11.60 -7.65
C ALA A 400 -1.48 10.12 -7.23
N PHE A 401 -0.65 9.28 -7.86
CA PHE A 401 -0.45 7.90 -7.42
C PHE A 401 0.33 7.79 -6.11
N LEU A 402 1.29 8.69 -5.88
CA LEU A 402 2.17 8.63 -4.70
C LEU A 402 1.51 9.21 -3.43
N LEU A 403 0.54 10.12 -3.58
CA LEU A 403 -0.13 10.78 -2.46
C LEU A 403 -0.80 9.78 -1.49
N PRO A 404 -1.63 8.81 -1.94
CA PRO A 404 -2.18 7.78 -1.05
C PRO A 404 -1.11 6.92 -0.38
N VAL A 405 -0.01 6.63 -1.06
CA VAL A 405 1.12 5.86 -0.51
C VAL A 405 1.70 6.58 0.70
N LEU A 406 1.91 7.89 0.61
CA LEU A 406 2.44 8.72 1.70
C LEU A 406 1.48 8.82 2.88
N VAL A 407 0.18 9.03 2.61
CA VAL A 407 -0.84 9.22 3.64
C VAL A 407 -1.08 7.91 4.42
N THR A 408 -1.09 6.77 3.74
CA THR A 408 -1.48 5.50 4.35
C THR A 408 -0.30 4.65 4.83
N ALA A 409 0.95 5.04 4.54
CA ALA A 409 2.15 4.30 4.95
C ALA A 409 2.20 3.97 6.46
N LYS A 410 1.77 4.91 7.32
CA LYS A 410 1.76 4.73 8.78
C LYS A 410 0.69 3.76 9.28
N GLN A 411 -0.38 3.54 8.51
CA GLN A 411 -1.54 2.75 8.93
C GLN A 411 -1.34 1.25 8.69
N GLN A 412 -0.34 0.88 7.90
CA GLN A 412 -0.06 -0.52 7.60
C GLN A 412 0.44 -1.25 8.87
N PRO A 413 0.13 -2.55 9.05
CA PRO A 413 0.55 -3.34 10.19
C PRO A 413 2.05 -3.68 10.12
N ASP A 414 2.73 -3.84 11.26
CA ASP A 414 4.15 -4.21 11.32
C ASP A 414 4.45 -5.46 10.47
N LEU A 415 5.54 -5.43 9.71
CA LEU A 415 5.93 -6.46 8.74
C LEU A 415 7.28 -7.01 9.17
N HIS A 416 7.31 -8.31 9.41
CA HIS A 416 8.52 -9.07 9.70
C HIS A 416 8.87 -9.86 8.44
N PHE A 417 10.08 -9.68 7.95
CA PHE A 417 10.57 -10.42 6.80
C PHE A 417 11.33 -11.64 7.31
N GLU A 418 11.02 -12.82 6.77
CA GLU A 418 11.73 -14.06 7.06
C GLU A 418 13.10 -14.00 6.37
N VAL A 419 14.04 -13.35 7.02
CA VAL A 419 15.36 -13.04 6.50
C VAL A 419 16.37 -13.62 7.48
N GLU A 420 17.08 -14.67 7.03
CA GLU A 420 18.04 -15.43 7.84
C GLU A 420 19.30 -14.63 8.18
N GLU A 421 19.66 -13.65 7.34
CA GLU A 421 20.89 -12.86 7.47
C GLU A 421 20.60 -11.38 7.70
N GLU A 422 21.42 -10.72 8.52
CA GLU A 422 21.32 -9.27 8.72
C GLU A 422 21.52 -8.52 7.39
N VAL A 423 20.54 -7.68 7.04
CA VAL A 423 20.58 -6.92 5.79
C VAL A 423 21.45 -5.68 5.98
N ASN A 424 22.58 -5.63 5.28
CA ASN A 424 23.43 -4.45 5.25
C ASN A 424 23.01 -3.49 4.12
N ILE A 425 22.72 -2.24 4.48
CA ILE A 425 22.33 -1.18 3.55
C ILE A 425 23.58 -0.71 2.80
N ARG A 426 23.81 -1.27 1.62
CA ARG A 426 24.97 -0.94 0.77
C ARG A 426 24.55 -0.12 -0.45
N TRP A 427 25.39 0.83 -0.81
CA TRP A 427 25.29 1.56 -2.07
C TRP A 427 25.53 0.59 -3.25
N ARG A 428 24.64 0.59 -4.26
CA ARG A 428 24.79 -0.27 -5.45
C ARG A 428 25.41 0.49 -6.63
N TYR A 429 26.73 0.65 -6.61
CA TYR A 429 27.45 1.54 -7.54
C TYR A 429 27.32 1.11 -9.01
N LYS A 430 27.25 -0.19 -9.29
CA LYS A 430 27.03 -0.73 -10.63
C LYS A 430 25.74 -0.19 -11.28
N MET A 431 24.69 -0.04 -10.48
CA MET A 431 23.42 0.52 -10.97
C MET A 431 23.52 2.02 -11.25
N PHE A 432 24.26 2.74 -10.42
CA PHE A 432 24.51 4.16 -10.61
C PHE A 432 25.27 4.42 -11.92
N ILE A 433 26.36 3.67 -12.14
CA ILE A 433 27.13 3.73 -13.39
C ILE A 433 26.24 3.38 -14.59
N PHE A 434 25.46 2.30 -14.49
CA PHE A 434 24.53 1.91 -15.55
C PHE A 434 23.51 3.02 -15.84
N ALA A 435 22.90 3.63 -14.83
CA ALA A 435 21.94 4.72 -15.01
C ALA A 435 22.57 5.91 -15.74
N LEU A 436 23.78 6.34 -15.35
CA LEU A 436 24.48 7.44 -16.00
C LEU A 436 24.80 7.14 -17.46
N VAL A 437 25.39 5.96 -17.73
CA VAL A 437 25.74 5.54 -19.11
C VAL A 437 24.48 5.41 -19.96
N PHE A 438 23.40 4.82 -19.42
CA PHE A 438 22.13 4.68 -20.10
C PHE A 438 21.53 6.03 -20.49
N ILE A 439 21.46 6.98 -19.55
CA ILE A 439 20.92 8.34 -19.80
C ILE A 439 21.79 9.09 -20.80
N ALA A 440 23.12 9.02 -20.67
CA ALA A 440 24.05 9.67 -21.58
C ALA A 440 23.93 9.11 -23.01
N ALA A 441 23.87 7.79 -23.16
CA ALA A 441 23.72 7.11 -24.44
C ALA A 441 22.40 7.50 -25.12
N ILE A 442 21.31 7.52 -24.36
CA ILE A 442 20.00 7.95 -24.83
C ILE A 442 20.03 9.40 -25.30
N ARG A 443 20.57 10.30 -24.46
CA ARG A 443 20.62 11.73 -24.79
C ARG A 443 21.44 11.97 -26.06
N TYR A 444 22.58 11.30 -26.19
CA TYR A 444 23.42 11.39 -27.37
C TYR A 444 22.70 10.87 -28.62
N ALA A 445 22.10 9.68 -28.55
CA ALA A 445 21.38 9.09 -29.67
C ALA A 445 20.18 9.93 -30.13
N LEU A 446 19.40 10.46 -29.18
CA LEU A 446 18.20 11.25 -29.47
C LEU A 446 18.48 12.72 -29.82
N HIS A 447 19.68 13.24 -29.53
CA HIS A 447 20.10 14.57 -29.96
C HIS A 447 20.33 14.64 -31.48
N ILE A 448 20.82 13.55 -32.08
CA ILE A 448 21.02 13.45 -33.53
C ILE A 448 19.67 13.39 -34.26
N GLY A 449 18.64 12.85 -33.60
CA GLY A 449 17.33 12.59 -34.19
C GLY A 449 17.33 11.28 -34.97
N ILE A 450 16.49 10.33 -34.55
CA ILE A 450 16.38 9.03 -35.24
C ILE A 450 15.22 9.11 -36.24
N ARG A 451 15.50 8.98 -37.53
CA ARG A 451 14.50 9.01 -38.61
C ARG A 451 13.82 7.65 -38.79
N PHE A 452 12.51 7.66 -38.99
CA PHE A 452 11.67 6.49 -39.31
C PHE A 452 10.93 6.76 -40.64
N PRO A 453 11.05 5.88 -41.66
CA PRO A 453 11.85 4.65 -41.69
C PRO A 453 13.35 4.95 -41.69
N LEU A 454 14.18 4.01 -41.21
CA LEU A 454 15.63 4.14 -41.28
C LEU A 454 16.06 4.16 -42.76
N GLN A 455 16.37 5.35 -43.27
CA GLN A 455 17.12 5.49 -44.51
C GLN A 455 18.56 5.10 -44.17
N LEU A 456 18.92 3.85 -44.47
CA LEU A 456 20.27 3.31 -44.31
C LEU A 456 21.26 3.93 -45.30
#